data_AF-A0A931Q4B0-F1
#
_entry.id   AF-A0A931Q4B0-F1
#
_cell.length_a   1.000
_cell.length_b   1.000
_cell.length_c   1.000
_cell.angle_alpha   90.00
_cell.angle_beta   90.00
_cell.angle_gamma   90.00
#
_symmetry.space_group_name_H-M   'P 1'
#
loop_
_entity.id
_entity.type
_entity.pdbx_description
1 polymer ?
#
loop_
_entity_poly.entity_id
_entity_poly.type
_entity_poly.pdbx_seq_one_letter_code
_entity_poly.pdbx_strand_id
1 'polypeptide(L)' 'MATENNTAILYITDNGFGLARKLNSLYPDAKAFKFKPDTLSKFWGKHKRFIFIMASGIVVRTIAPLIKN' A
#
# COMPACT_ATOMS: atom_id res chain seq x y z
N MET A 1 -9.93 2.25 20.18
CA MET A 1 -10.50 2.82 18.93
C MET A 1 -9.37 3.07 17.94
N ALA A 2 -9.08 2.10 17.07
CA ALA A 2 -8.04 2.27 16.06
C ALA A 2 -8.71 2.83 14.80
N THR A 3 -8.34 4.04 14.42
CA THR A 3 -8.65 4.65 13.12
C THR A 3 -8.54 3.59 12.01
N GLU A 4 -9.66 3.21 11.41
CA GLU A 4 -9.70 2.41 10.18
C GLU A 4 -9.07 3.26 9.07
N ASN A 5 -7.74 3.27 8.98
CA ASN A 5 -7.05 3.95 7.88
C ASN A 5 -7.43 3.19 6.61
N ASN A 6 -8.26 3.80 5.77
CA ASN A 6 -8.97 3.06 4.74
C ASN A 6 -8.06 2.73 3.55
N THR A 7 -6.92 3.42 3.44
CA THR A 7 -6.02 3.36 2.28
C THR A 7 -4.56 3.20 2.71
N ALA A 8 -3.88 2.19 2.19
CA ALA A 8 -2.43 2.00 2.36
C ALA A 8 -1.70 2.28 1.05
N ILE A 9 -0.74 3.19 1.06
CA ILE A 9 0.16 3.46 -0.08
C ILE A 9 1.47 2.73 0.16
N LEU A 10 1.86 1.83 -0.74
CA LEU A 10 3.07 1.02 -0.64
C LEU A 10 4.10 1.47 -1.69
N TYR A 11 5.33 1.77 -1.27
CA TYR A 11 6.40 2.25 -2.15
C TYR A 11 7.74 1.53 -1.92
N ILE A 12 8.59 1.41 -2.94
CA ILE A 12 9.96 0.85 -2.80
C ILE A 12 11.02 1.94 -2.65
N THR A 13 10.98 2.95 -3.53
CA THR A 13 12.05 3.95 -3.69
C THR A 13 11.70 5.26 -2.98
N ASP A 14 12.71 6.08 -2.70
CA ASP A 14 12.51 7.41 -2.10
C ASP A 14 11.72 8.35 -3.03
N ASN A 15 11.89 8.22 -4.34
CA ASN A 15 11.03 8.91 -5.32
C ASN A 15 9.57 8.45 -5.20
N GLY A 16 9.35 7.15 -4.99
CA GLY A 16 8.02 6.60 -4.72
C GLY A 16 7.41 7.15 -3.43
N PHE A 17 8.21 7.36 -2.40
CA PHE A 17 7.78 8.03 -1.17
C PHE A 17 7.40 9.49 -1.43
N GLY A 18 8.17 10.21 -2.24
CA GLY A 18 7.84 11.56 -2.68
C GLY A 18 6.49 11.63 -3.39
N LEU A 19 6.19 10.65 -4.25
CA LEU A 19 4.88 10.54 -4.89
C LEU A 19 3.78 10.19 -3.87
N ALA A 20 4.02 9.27 -2.94
CA ALA A 20 3.07 8.91 -1.88
C ALA A 20 2.68 10.14 -1.03
N ARG A 21 3.65 10.98 -0.67
CA ARG A 21 3.43 12.23 0.05
C ARG A 21 2.55 13.21 -0.73
N LYS A 22 2.72 13.29 -2.05
CA LYS A 22 1.85 14.10 -2.92
C LYS A 22 0.44 13.51 -2.99
N LEU A 23 0.30 12.18 -3.04
CA LEU A 23 -1.03 11.53 -3.05
C LEU A 23 -1.81 11.76 -1.75
N ASN A 24 -1.17 12.04 -0.62
CA ASN A 24 -1.88 12.34 0.62
C ASN A 24 -2.76 13.60 0.53
N SER A 25 -2.50 14.53 -0.39
CA SER A 25 -3.42 15.67 -0.61
C SER A 25 -4.74 15.25 -1.26
N LEU A 26 -4.71 14.15 -2.04
CA LEU A 26 -5.88 13.58 -2.72
C LEU A 26 -6.57 12.51 -1.87
N TYR A 27 -5.80 11.81 -1.03
CA TYR A 27 -6.26 10.77 -0.11
C TYR A 27 -5.80 11.09 1.32
N PRO A 28 -6.52 11.96 2.05
CA PRO A 28 -6.10 12.42 3.38
C PRO A 28 -6.02 11.28 4.43
N ASP A 29 -6.78 10.21 4.21
CA ASP A 29 -6.83 9.00 5.03
C ASP A 29 -5.72 7.99 4.68
N ALA A 30 -4.95 8.25 3.62
CA ALA A 30 -3.93 7.34 3.17
C ALA A 30 -2.65 7.43 4.02
N LYS A 31 -2.08 6.25 4.32
CA LYS A 31 -0.79 6.15 4.98
C LYS A 31 0.23 5.52 4.06
N ALA A 32 1.40 6.15 3.97
CA ALA A 32 2.51 5.66 3.17
C ALA A 32 3.40 4.70 3.98
N PHE A 33 3.62 3.51 3.43
CA PHE A 33 4.42 2.45 4.02
C PHE A 33 5.48 1.98 3.03
N LYS A 34 6.72 1.80 3.52
CA LYS A 34 7.78 1.20 2.71
C LYS A 34 7.44 -0.27 2.48
N PHE A 35 7.43 -0.68 1.22
CA PHE A 35 7.10 -2.03 0.82
C PHE A 35 8.16 -3.01 1.36
N LYS A 36 7.68 -4.04 2.05
CA LYS A 36 8.43 -5.24 2.38
C LYS A 36 7.52 -6.43 2.11
N PRO A 37 8.05 -7.56 1.59
CA PRO A 37 7.25 -8.74 1.28
C PRO A 37 6.37 -9.19 2.47
N ASP A 38 6.92 -9.26 3.68
CA ASP A 38 6.20 -9.66 4.89
C ASP A 38 5.16 -8.64 5.39
N THR A 39 5.24 -7.40 4.91
CA THR A 39 4.37 -6.32 5.39
C THR A 39 3.02 -6.33 4.68
N LEU A 40 2.98 -6.76 3.41
CA LEU A 40 1.72 -6.82 2.67
C LEU A 40 0.73 -7.79 3.33
N SER A 41 1.16 -8.99 3.71
CA SER A 41 0.30 -9.98 4.37
C SER A 41 -0.27 -9.49 5.71
N LYS A 42 0.45 -8.61 6.42
CA LYS A 42 -0.02 -8.01 7.69
C LYS A 42 -1.05 -6.91 7.48
N PHE A 43 -1.01 -6.26 6.32
CA PHE A 43 -1.94 -5.21 5.93
C PHE A 43 -3.14 -5.73 5.16
N TRP A 44 -2.98 -6.85 4.46
CA TRP A 44 -4.03 -7.54 3.73
C TRP A 44 -5.16 -7.92 4.69
N GLY A 45 -6.37 -7.38 4.44
CA GLY A 45 -7.53 -7.52 5.34
C GLY A 45 -7.65 -6.46 6.44
N LYS A 46 -6.61 -5.65 6.72
CA LYS A 46 -6.69 -4.50 7.65
C LYS A 46 -7.04 -3.19 6.96
N HIS A 47 -6.67 -3.04 5.69
CA HIS A 47 -6.98 -1.87 4.87
C HIS A 47 -7.95 -2.26 3.76
N LYS A 48 -8.92 -1.39 3.44
CA LYS A 48 -9.89 -1.63 2.37
C LYS A 48 -9.35 -1.31 0.98
N ARG A 49 -8.39 -0.38 0.90
CA ARG A 49 -7.80 0.11 -0.36
C ARG A 49 -6.27 0.07 -0.28
N PHE A 50 -5.66 -0.28 -1.40
CA PHE A 50 -4.21 -0.31 -1.56
C PHE A 50 -3.81 0.47 -2.81
N ILE A 51 -2.78 1.30 -2.69
CA ILE A 51 -2.16 2.02 -3.80
C ILE A 51 -0.70 1.60 -3.84
N PHE A 52 -0.23 1.06 -4.97
CA PHE A 52 1.13 0.59 -5.12
C PHE A 52 1.94 1.54 -6.02
N ILE A 53 3.02 2.11 -5.49
CA ILE A 53 3.96 2.95 -6.22
C ILE A 53 5.25 2.15 -6.43
N MET A 54 5.18 1.24 -7.39
CA MET A 54 6.26 0.31 -7.76
C MET A 54 5.93 -0.39 -9.09
N ALA A 55 6.85 -1.22 -9.60
CA ALA A 55 6.62 -2.00 -10.81
C ALA A 55 5.44 -2.96 -10.67
N SER A 56 4.50 -2.93 -11.62
CA SER A 56 3.28 -3.74 -11.61
C SER A 56 3.56 -5.24 -11.50
N GLY A 57 4.61 -5.75 -12.16
CA GLY A 57 4.98 -7.16 -12.09
C GLY A 57 5.32 -7.64 -10.67
N ILE A 58 5.91 -6.79 -9.83
CA ILE A 58 6.15 -7.12 -8.41
C ILE A 58 4.82 -7.09 -7.64
N VAL A 59 3.98 -6.09 -7.89
CA VAL A 59 2.66 -5.97 -7.25
C VAL A 59 1.83 -7.23 -7.49
N VAL A 60 1.63 -7.60 -8.76
CA VAL A 60 0.79 -8.74 -9.14
C VAL A 60 1.29 -10.03 -8.49
N ARG A 61 2.60 -10.31 -8.54
CA ARG A 61 3.17 -11.50 -7.89
C ARG A 61 2.98 -11.52 -6.39
N THR A 62 2.97 -10.36 -5.74
CA THR A 62 2.82 -10.28 -4.28
C THR A 62 1.35 -10.37 -3.84
N ILE A 63 0.41 -9.79 -4.60
CA ILE A 63 -1.02 -9.82 -4.27
C ILE A 63 -1.70 -11.13 -4.69
N ALA A 64 -1.26 -11.76 -5.78
CA ALA A 64 -1.87 -12.97 -6.33
C ALA A 64 -2.11 -14.08 -5.27
N PRO A 65 -1.15 -14.46 -4.41
CA PRO A 65 -1.37 -15.49 -3.40
C PRO A 65 -2.31 -15.05 -2.24
N LEU A 66 -2.59 -13.75 -2.11
CA LEU A 66 -3.41 -13.20 -1.02
C LEU A 66 -4.88 -13.04 -1.43
N ILE A 67 -5.19 -13.06 -2.72
CA ILE A 67 -6.55 -13.00 -3.23
C ILE A 67 -7.19 -14.38 -2.98
N LYS A 68 -8.18 -14.42 -2.07
CA LYS A 68 -9.04 -15.59 -1.87
C LYS A 68 -10.32 -15.37 -2.68
N ASN A 69 -10.65 -16.33 -3.53
CA ASN A 69 -11.97 -16.48 -4.14
C ASN A 69 -12.86 -17.31 -3.24
#